data_AF-A0A353ZCR3-F1
#
_entry.id   AF-A0A353ZCR3-F1
#
_cell.length_a   1.000
_cell.length_b   1.000
_cell.length_c   1.000
_cell.angle_alpha   90.00
_cell.angle_beta   90.00
_cell.angle_gamma   90.00
#
_symmetry.space_group_name_H-M   'P 1'
#
loop_
_entity.id
_entity.type
_entity.pdbx_description
1 polymer ?
#
loop_
_entity_poly.entity_id
_entity_poly.type
_entity_poly.pdbx_seq_one_letter_code
_entity_poly.pdbx_strand_id
1 'polypeptide(L)'
;MTGHPERAARFIELPQRAAWHDQSLWFVRARRDKAVRTLPEWESLRDAAAAIKAHTVSNLADYLEEFERNATRLGAHVHWARDAHEHNQIVLKILQGRGVRRLVKSKSMLTEECHLNPYLEEHGIEVVDTDLGERIVQLANEPPSHIVLPCIHKKKEEIGELFHEHLGTEAGASDPQYL
;
A
#
# COMPACT_ATOMS: atom_id res chain seq x y z
N MET A 1 17.39 -18.07 -1.63
CA MET A 1 17.00 -16.71 -2.06
C MET A 1 18.25 -15.86 -2.07
N THR A 2 18.56 -15.16 -3.16
CA THR A 2 19.66 -14.19 -3.19
C THR A 2 19.34 -13.03 -2.24
N GLY A 3 20.33 -12.50 -1.53
CA GLY A 3 20.15 -11.38 -0.61
C GLY A 3 19.77 -10.08 -1.32
N HIS A 4 19.23 -9.10 -0.58
CA HIS A 4 18.96 -7.77 -1.13
C HIS A 4 20.18 -7.16 -1.88
N PRO A 5 21.42 -7.22 -1.36
CA PRO A 5 22.58 -6.65 -2.04
C PRO A 5 22.84 -7.26 -3.44
N GLU A 6 22.66 -8.57 -3.57
CA GLU A 6 22.87 -9.29 -4.83
C GLU A 6 21.81 -8.91 -5.88
N ARG A 7 20.55 -8.76 -5.45
CA ARG A 7 19.47 -8.29 -6.34
C ARG A 7 19.68 -6.85 -6.78
N ALA A 8 20.12 -5.98 -5.86
CA ALA A 8 20.44 -4.60 -6.16
C ALA A 8 21.62 -4.48 -7.15
N ALA A 9 22.67 -5.27 -6.98
CA ALA A 9 23.81 -5.30 -7.90
C ALA A 9 23.37 -5.65 -9.33
N ARG A 10 22.58 -6.71 -9.50
CA ARG A 10 22.01 -7.12 -10.80
C ARG A 10 21.12 -6.04 -11.42
N PHE A 11 20.36 -5.31 -10.60
CA PHE A 11 19.50 -4.23 -11.11
C PHE A 11 20.33 -3.08 -11.68
N ILE A 12 21.44 -2.71 -11.03
CA ILE A 12 22.32 -1.62 -11.47
C ILE A 12 23.07 -1.99 -12.76
N GLU A 13 23.29 -3.28 -13.03
CA GLU A 13 23.83 -3.77 -14.31
C GLU A 13 22.90 -3.53 -15.52
N LEU A 14 21.65 -3.09 -15.29
CA LEU A 14 20.68 -2.69 -16.32
C LEU A 14 20.61 -1.15 -16.43
N PRO A 15 21.57 -0.47 -17.07
CA PRO A 15 21.74 0.98 -16.96
C PRO A 15 20.53 1.79 -17.44
N GLN A 16 19.86 1.34 -18.51
CA GLN A 16 18.65 2.01 -19.01
C GLN A 16 17.46 1.84 -18.06
N ARG A 17 17.34 0.67 -17.41
CA ARG A 17 16.27 0.39 -16.44
C ARG A 17 16.47 1.20 -15.17
N ALA A 18 17.69 1.21 -14.64
CA ALA A 18 18.06 1.97 -13.46
C ALA A 18 17.86 3.48 -13.67
N ALA A 19 18.33 4.02 -14.79
CA ALA A 19 18.15 5.44 -15.12
C ALA A 19 16.67 5.84 -15.23
N TRP A 20 15.83 5.00 -15.86
CA TRP A 20 14.39 5.22 -15.94
C TRP A 20 13.73 5.22 -14.55
N HIS A 21 14.07 4.24 -13.71
CA HIS A 21 13.53 4.13 -12.35
C HIS A 21 13.86 5.37 -11.50
N ASP A 22 15.12 5.81 -11.55
CA ASP A 22 15.56 7.01 -10.83
C ASP A 22 14.85 8.27 -11.33
N GLN A 23 14.61 8.38 -12.63
CA GLN A 23 13.87 9.50 -13.22
C GLN A 23 12.41 9.52 -12.73
N SER A 24 11.76 8.36 -12.59
CA SER A 24 10.39 8.26 -12.05
C SER A 24 10.31 8.77 -10.61
N LEU A 25 11.26 8.39 -9.75
CA LEU A 25 11.34 8.90 -8.37
C LEU A 25 11.65 10.41 -8.33
N TRP A 26 12.58 10.87 -9.17
CA TRP A 26 12.93 12.28 -9.26
C TRP A 26 11.75 13.14 -9.70
N PHE A 27 10.95 12.66 -10.65
CA PHE A 27 9.75 13.36 -11.11
C PHE A 27 8.76 13.62 -9.97
N VAL A 28 8.49 12.60 -9.14
CA VAL A 28 7.60 12.73 -7.97
C VAL A 28 8.16 13.75 -6.98
N ARG A 29 9.46 13.66 -6.68
CA ARG A 29 10.14 14.59 -5.77
C ARG A 29 10.10 16.03 -6.27
N ALA A 30 10.39 16.26 -7.56
CA ALA A 30 10.36 17.60 -8.16
C ALA A 30 8.96 18.23 -8.10
N ARG A 31 7.90 17.43 -8.28
CA ARG A 31 6.51 17.90 -8.13
C ARG A 31 6.17 18.26 -6.69
N ARG A 32 6.61 17.45 -5.72
CA ARG A 32 6.48 17.77 -4.29
C ARG A 32 7.17 19.10 -3.99
N ASP A 33 8.43 19.28 -4.42
CA ASP A 33 9.19 20.49 -4.13
C ASP A 33 8.55 21.74 -4.75
N LYS A 34 7.94 21.62 -5.93
CA LYS A 34 7.14 22.70 -6.54
C LYS A 34 5.91 23.05 -5.69
N ALA A 35 5.17 22.05 -5.22
CA ALA A 35 3.99 22.26 -4.37
C ALA A 35 4.36 22.85 -3.00
N VAL A 36 5.47 22.42 -2.42
CA VAL A 36 6.00 22.99 -1.17
C VAL A 36 6.26 24.50 -1.31
N ARG A 37 6.84 24.93 -2.43
CA ARG A 37 7.15 26.35 -2.68
C ARG A 37 5.91 27.24 -2.84
N THR A 38 4.71 26.67 -3.01
CA THR A 38 3.48 27.48 -3.05
C THR A 38 2.94 27.83 -1.67
N LEU A 39 3.54 27.29 -0.59
CA LEU A 39 3.14 27.51 0.80
C LEU A 39 4.28 28.19 1.57
N PRO A 40 4.20 29.52 1.80
CA PRO A 40 5.24 30.27 2.53
C PRO A 40 5.53 29.69 3.93
N GLU A 41 4.51 29.16 4.60
CA GLU A 41 4.55 28.60 5.96
C GLU A 41 4.88 27.10 6.02
N TRP A 42 5.33 26.50 4.90
CA TRP A 42 5.52 25.05 4.78
C TRP A 42 6.35 24.43 5.93
N GLU A 43 7.50 25.00 6.26
CA GLU A 43 8.35 24.44 7.33
C GLU A 43 7.66 24.55 8.71
N SER A 44 6.93 25.63 8.97
CA SER A 44 6.17 25.76 10.22
C SER A 44 5.03 24.74 10.32
N LEU A 45 4.32 24.47 9.23
CA LEU A 45 3.29 23.41 9.18
C LEU A 45 3.91 22.02 9.38
N ARG A 46 5.08 21.78 8.78
CA ARG A 46 5.82 20.54 8.93
C ARG A 46 6.27 20.33 10.39
N ASP A 47 6.80 21.35 11.04
CA ASP A 47 7.22 21.29 12.44
C ASP A 47 6.02 21.07 13.38
N ALA A 48 4.90 21.77 13.13
CA ALA A 48 3.66 21.57 13.87
C ALA A 48 3.14 20.13 13.72
N ALA A 49 3.10 19.60 12.50
CA ALA A 49 2.70 18.22 12.26
C ALA A 49 3.64 17.20 12.93
N ALA A 50 4.95 17.45 12.92
CA ALA A 50 5.93 16.62 13.61
C ALA A 50 5.73 16.64 15.14
N ALA A 51 5.48 17.81 15.72
CA ALA A 51 5.22 17.97 17.15
C ALA A 51 3.92 17.26 17.57
N ILE A 52 2.85 17.40 16.79
CA ILE A 52 1.58 16.68 17.01
C ILE A 52 1.83 15.18 16.97
N LYS A 53 2.51 14.68 15.92
CA LYS A 53 2.81 13.24 15.80
C LYS A 53 3.60 12.73 17.00
N ALA A 54 4.64 13.45 17.41
CA ALA A 54 5.45 13.07 18.56
C ALA A 54 4.60 13.00 19.84
N HIS A 55 3.77 14.02 20.09
CA HIS A 55 2.85 14.04 21.22
C HIS A 55 1.86 12.87 21.19
N THR A 56 1.19 12.62 20.05
CA THR A 56 0.21 11.54 19.91
C THR A 56 0.84 10.17 20.16
N VAL A 57 2.04 9.92 19.62
CA VAL A 57 2.74 8.64 19.83
C VAL A 57 3.17 8.47 21.29
N SER A 58 3.61 9.55 21.96
CA SER A 58 3.99 9.50 23.38
C SER A 58 2.80 9.26 24.31
N ASN A 59 1.58 9.59 23.90
CA ASN A 59 0.35 9.41 24.67
C ASN A 59 -0.60 8.39 24.00
N LEU A 60 -0.04 7.46 23.23
CA LEU A 60 -0.82 6.58 22.36
C LEU A 60 -1.84 5.73 23.12
N ALA A 61 -1.50 5.28 24.34
CA ALA A 61 -2.40 4.47 25.17
C ALA A 61 -3.74 5.20 25.42
N ASP A 62 -3.67 6.45 25.88
CA ASP A 62 -4.86 7.26 26.18
C ASP A 62 -5.67 7.57 24.92
N TYR A 63 -4.98 7.89 23.81
CA TYR A 63 -5.63 8.19 22.55
C TYR A 63 -6.32 6.99 21.90
N LEU A 64 -5.80 5.77 22.07
CA LEU A 64 -6.45 4.58 21.56
C LEU A 64 -7.75 4.28 22.32
N GLU A 65 -7.76 4.41 23.65
CA GLU A 65 -9.00 4.28 24.43
C GLU A 65 -10.00 5.39 24.11
N GLU A 66 -9.53 6.62 23.90
CA GLU A 66 -10.39 7.73 23.46
C GLU A 66 -10.99 7.47 22.07
N PHE A 67 -10.17 6.99 21.13
CA PHE A 67 -10.64 6.58 19.81
C PHE A 67 -11.72 5.50 19.92
N GLU A 68 -11.49 4.46 20.71
CA GLU A 68 -12.46 3.39 20.92
C GLU A 68 -13.78 3.93 21.46
N ARG A 69 -13.75 4.69 22.55
CA ARG A 69 -14.96 5.28 23.14
C ARG A 69 -15.75 6.09 22.11
N ASN A 70 -15.06 6.93 21.33
CA ASN A 70 -15.69 7.78 20.33
C ASN A 70 -16.24 6.98 19.14
N ALA A 71 -15.49 6.01 18.63
CA ALA A 71 -15.90 5.16 17.53
C ALA A 71 -17.11 4.30 17.92
N THR A 72 -17.08 3.69 19.11
CA THR A 72 -18.20 2.90 19.64
C THR A 72 -19.45 3.74 19.88
N ARG A 73 -19.31 4.98 20.35
CA ARG A 73 -20.43 5.93 20.47
C ARG A 73 -21.09 6.23 19.12
N LEU A 74 -20.34 6.16 18.02
CA LEU A 74 -20.84 6.32 16.65
C LEU A 74 -21.32 4.99 16.02
N GLY A 75 -21.36 3.90 16.77
CA GLY A 75 -21.86 2.61 16.34
C GLY A 75 -20.80 1.69 15.70
N ALA A 76 -19.52 2.07 15.72
CA ALA A 76 -18.45 1.17 15.30
C ALA A 76 -18.20 0.09 16.36
N HIS A 77 -17.87 -1.12 15.93
CA HIS A 77 -17.33 -2.15 16.83
C HIS A 77 -15.81 -2.17 16.70
N VAL A 78 -15.11 -1.88 17.80
CA VAL A 78 -13.65 -1.82 17.82
C VAL A 78 -13.10 -3.16 18.29
N HIS A 79 -12.12 -3.66 17.56
CA HIS A 79 -11.42 -4.90 17.89
C HIS A 79 -9.96 -4.56 18.20
N TRP A 80 -9.49 -5.03 19.35
CA TRP A 80 -8.09 -4.94 19.74
C TRP A 80 -7.35 -6.21 19.33
N ALA A 81 -6.16 -6.03 18.76
CA ALA A 81 -5.25 -7.13 18.42
C ALA A 81 -3.85 -6.77 18.92
N ARG A 82 -3.20 -7.70 19.62
CA ARG A 82 -1.86 -7.53 20.17
C ARG A 82 -0.76 -7.69 19.12
N ASP A 83 -1.05 -8.42 18.04
CA ASP A 83 -0.11 -8.76 16.98
C ASP A 83 -0.84 -9.06 15.66
N ALA A 84 -0.05 -9.29 14.59
CA ALA A 84 -0.56 -9.61 13.26
C ALA A 84 -1.41 -10.89 13.21
N HIS A 85 -1.09 -11.89 14.04
CA HIS A 85 -1.81 -13.16 14.04
C HIS A 85 -3.23 -12.97 14.60
N GLU A 86 -3.35 -12.31 15.74
CA GLU A 86 -4.65 -12.00 16.36
C GLU A 86 -5.48 -11.08 15.44
N HIS A 87 -4.85 -10.08 14.82
CA HIS A 87 -5.51 -9.23 13.83
C HIS A 87 -6.14 -10.06 12.71
N ASN A 88 -5.37 -10.95 12.09
CA ASN A 88 -5.82 -11.77 10.97
C ASN A 88 -6.94 -12.74 11.38
N GLN A 89 -6.84 -13.35 12.57
CA GLN A 89 -7.89 -14.22 13.11
C GLN A 89 -9.21 -13.48 13.35
N ILE A 90 -9.14 -12.25 13.89
CA ILE A 90 -10.33 -11.43 14.11
C ILE A 90 -11.01 -11.10 12.78
N VAL A 91 -10.24 -10.64 11.79
CA VAL A 91 -10.77 -10.32 10.45
C VAL A 91 -11.43 -11.55 9.83
N LEU A 92 -10.73 -12.70 9.83
CA LEU A 92 -11.27 -13.94 9.28
C LEU A 92 -12.58 -14.36 9.98
N LYS A 93 -12.64 -14.29 11.31
CA LYS A 93 -13.84 -14.63 12.08
C LYS A 93 -15.03 -13.75 11.71
N ILE A 94 -14.81 -12.44 11.52
CA ILE A 94 -15.85 -11.50 11.10
C ILE A 94 -16.38 -11.88 9.71
N LEU A 95 -15.49 -12.17 8.76
CA LEU A 95 -15.83 -12.52 7.39
C LEU A 95 -16.58 -13.87 7.32
N GLN A 96 -16.08 -14.89 8.01
CA GLN A 96 -16.72 -16.21 8.08
C GLN A 96 -18.08 -16.17 8.78
N GLY A 97 -18.21 -15.41 9.86
CA GLY A 97 -19.48 -15.23 10.57
C GLY A 97 -20.59 -14.61 9.69
N ARG A 98 -20.20 -13.97 8.58
CA ARG A 98 -21.11 -13.40 7.58
C ARG A 98 -21.17 -14.19 6.27
N GLY A 99 -20.48 -15.33 6.19
CA GLY A 99 -20.40 -16.16 4.97
C GLY A 99 -19.74 -15.44 3.79
N VAL A 100 -18.85 -14.48 4.05
CA VAL A 100 -18.14 -13.73 3.02
C VAL A 100 -17.13 -14.63 2.31
N ARG A 101 -17.14 -14.58 0.97
CA ARG A 101 -16.18 -15.30 0.11
C ARG A 101 -15.26 -14.38 -0.69
N ARG A 102 -15.60 -13.09 -0.77
CA ARG A 102 -14.81 -12.08 -1.46
C ARG A 102 -14.74 -10.81 -0.63
N LEU A 103 -13.55 -10.26 -0.49
CA LEU A 103 -13.26 -9.02 0.22
C LEU A 103 -12.69 -8.01 -0.78
N VAL A 104 -13.31 -6.84 -0.84
CA VAL A 104 -12.74 -5.68 -1.54
C VAL A 104 -12.20 -4.73 -0.47
N LYS A 105 -10.92 -4.38 -0.53
CA LYS A 105 -10.27 -3.54 0.48
C LYS A 105 -9.52 -2.36 -0.12
N SER A 106 -9.40 -1.29 0.66
CA SER A 106 -8.49 -0.19 0.35
C SER A 106 -7.05 -0.55 0.72
N LYS A 107 -6.10 0.21 0.16
CA LYS A 107 -4.70 0.17 0.55
C LYS A 107 -4.53 0.33 2.06
N SER A 108 -3.71 -0.52 2.66
CA SER A 108 -3.31 -0.42 4.07
C SER A 108 -1.94 -1.04 4.27
N MET A 109 -0.96 -0.25 4.73
CA MET A 109 0.36 -0.78 5.06
C MET A 109 0.29 -1.82 6.19
N LEU A 110 -0.65 -1.66 7.12
CA LEU A 110 -0.84 -2.60 8.21
C LEU A 110 -1.23 -3.99 7.68
N THR A 111 -2.07 -4.06 6.63
CA THR A 111 -2.46 -5.37 6.07
C THR A 111 -1.30 -6.06 5.36
N GLU A 112 -0.38 -5.30 4.76
CA GLU A 112 0.86 -5.82 4.18
C GLU A 112 1.79 -6.36 5.27
N GLU A 113 2.04 -5.59 6.32
CA GLU A 113 2.87 -6.01 7.46
C GLU A 113 2.28 -7.26 8.16
N CYS A 114 0.95 -7.34 8.27
CA CYS A 114 0.26 -8.49 8.85
C CYS A 114 0.11 -9.68 7.88
N HIS A 115 0.51 -9.57 6.61
CA HIS A 115 0.32 -10.59 5.58
C HIS A 115 -1.15 -11.06 5.48
N LEU A 116 -2.09 -10.10 5.55
CA LEU A 116 -3.53 -10.41 5.62
C LEU A 116 -4.04 -11.07 4.33
N ASN A 117 -3.62 -10.61 3.15
CA ASN A 117 -4.12 -11.14 1.88
C ASN A 117 -3.82 -12.64 1.74
N PRO A 118 -2.56 -13.11 1.84
CA PRO A 118 -2.26 -14.54 1.81
C PRO A 118 -3.02 -15.33 2.86
N TYR A 119 -3.11 -14.79 4.09
CA TYR A 119 -3.83 -15.45 5.18
C TYR A 119 -5.31 -15.67 4.86
N LEU A 120 -6.00 -14.68 4.29
CA LEU A 120 -7.42 -14.80 3.92
C LEU A 120 -7.62 -15.72 2.70
N GLU A 121 -6.72 -15.64 1.72
CA GLU A 121 -6.74 -16.49 0.52
C GLU A 121 -6.59 -17.97 0.86
N GLU A 122 -5.68 -18.31 1.78
CA GLU A 122 -5.53 -19.68 2.34
C GLU A 122 -6.81 -20.21 2.98
N HIS A 123 -7.67 -19.31 3.48
CA HIS A 123 -8.96 -19.65 4.09
C HIS A 123 -10.15 -19.51 3.11
N GLY A 124 -9.87 -19.42 1.81
CA GLY A 124 -10.89 -19.41 0.75
C GLY A 124 -11.62 -18.08 0.57
N ILE A 125 -11.03 -16.98 1.04
CA ILE A 125 -11.54 -15.63 0.81
C ILE A 125 -10.71 -14.97 -0.27
N GLU A 126 -11.34 -14.66 -1.40
CA GLU A 126 -10.72 -13.89 -2.48
C GLU A 126 -10.57 -12.43 -2.04
N VAL A 127 -9.35 -11.89 -2.10
CA VAL A 127 -9.09 -10.49 -1.75
C VAL A 127 -8.81 -9.67 -3.00
N VAL A 128 -9.42 -8.49 -3.11
CA VAL A 128 -9.24 -7.55 -4.21
C VAL A 128 -8.91 -6.18 -3.65
N ASP A 129 -7.72 -5.68 -3.96
CA ASP A 129 -7.31 -4.31 -3.63
C ASP A 129 -7.94 -3.29 -4.60
N THR A 130 -8.47 -2.20 -4.04
CA THR A 130 -9.09 -1.12 -4.84
C THR A 130 -8.09 -0.08 -5.34
N ASP A 131 -6.93 0.04 -4.69
CA ASP A 131 -5.86 0.90 -5.18
C ASP A 131 -5.22 0.23 -6.41
N LEU A 132 -5.20 0.93 -7.54
CA LEU A 132 -4.69 0.37 -8.79
C LEU A 132 -3.24 -0.11 -8.67
N GLY A 133 -2.42 0.63 -7.92
CA GLY A 133 -1.02 0.28 -7.73
C GLY A 133 -0.86 -1.00 -6.90
N GLU A 134 -1.64 -1.14 -5.82
CA GLU A 134 -1.71 -2.40 -5.05
C GLU A 134 -2.25 -3.54 -5.90
N ARG A 135 -3.28 -3.28 -6.72
CA ARG A 135 -3.86 -4.28 -7.62
C ARG A 135 -2.85 -4.77 -8.66
N ILE A 136 -2.04 -3.89 -9.22
CA ILE A 136 -0.98 -4.25 -10.17
C ILE A 136 0.05 -5.17 -9.52
N VAL A 137 0.54 -4.84 -8.32
CA VAL A 137 1.54 -5.70 -7.65
C VAL A 137 0.91 -7.00 -7.14
N GLN A 138 -0.37 -6.98 -6.75
CA GLN A 138 -1.15 -8.18 -6.43
C GLN A 138 -1.24 -9.13 -7.62
N LEU A 139 -1.62 -8.63 -8.81
CA LEU A 139 -1.67 -9.43 -10.04
C LEU A 139 -0.28 -9.96 -10.42
N ALA A 140 0.77 -9.16 -10.24
CA ALA A 140 2.15 -9.56 -10.48
C ALA A 140 2.70 -10.55 -9.43
N ASN A 141 1.97 -10.79 -8.33
CA ASN A 141 2.43 -11.57 -7.18
C ASN A 141 3.79 -11.07 -6.63
N GLU A 142 3.92 -9.75 -6.52
CA GLU A 142 5.12 -9.04 -6.07
C GLU A 142 4.79 -8.15 -4.86
N PRO A 143 5.76 -7.92 -3.95
CA PRO A 143 5.58 -6.94 -2.89
C PRO A 143 5.63 -5.51 -3.45
N PRO A 144 4.95 -4.53 -2.81
CA PRO A 144 5.03 -3.14 -3.22
C PRO A 144 6.46 -2.59 -3.04
N SER A 145 6.96 -1.82 -4.01
CA SER A 145 8.31 -1.25 -3.93
C SER A 145 8.38 0.07 -3.14
N HIS A 146 7.24 0.73 -2.92
CA HIS A 146 7.18 2.01 -2.24
C HIS A 146 5.83 2.21 -1.54
N ILE A 147 5.87 2.70 -0.30
CA ILE A 147 4.70 2.86 0.58
C ILE A 147 3.59 3.68 -0.09
N VAL A 148 3.92 4.77 -0.78
CA VAL A 148 2.92 5.65 -1.43
C VAL A 148 2.66 5.25 -2.89
N LEU A 149 3.60 4.57 -3.54
CA LEU A 149 3.61 4.36 -5.00
C LEU A 149 3.99 2.91 -5.29
N PRO A 150 3.11 1.95 -4.96
CA PRO A 150 3.47 0.54 -4.80
C PRO A 150 4.06 -0.08 -6.08
N CYS A 151 3.56 0.32 -7.25
CA CYS A 151 4.01 -0.17 -8.55
C CYS A 151 4.97 0.79 -9.30
N ILE A 152 5.62 1.77 -8.64
CA ILE A 152 6.50 2.76 -9.31
C ILE A 152 7.67 2.14 -10.08
N HIS A 153 8.04 0.91 -9.71
CA HIS A 153 9.10 0.16 -10.35
C HIS A 153 8.69 -0.51 -11.67
N LYS A 154 7.40 -0.46 -12.06
CA LYS A 154 6.88 -1.04 -13.30
C LYS A 154 6.59 0.04 -14.36
N LYS A 155 6.94 -0.28 -15.61
CA LYS A 155 6.62 0.52 -16.79
C LYS A 155 5.18 0.24 -17.23
N LYS A 156 4.59 1.21 -17.94
CA LYS A 156 3.22 1.08 -18.47
C LYS A 156 3.07 -0.08 -19.46
N GLU A 157 4.13 -0.42 -20.20
CA GLU A 157 4.15 -1.55 -21.13
C GLU A 157 4.07 -2.88 -20.38
N GLU A 158 4.80 -3.01 -19.27
CA GLU A 158 4.77 -4.21 -18.40
C GLU A 158 3.42 -4.36 -17.69
N ILE A 159 2.81 -3.23 -17.30
CA ILE A 159 1.44 -3.21 -16.75
C ILE A 159 0.44 -3.66 -17.81
N GLY A 160 0.61 -3.21 -19.06
CA GLY A 160 -0.22 -3.62 -20.19
C GLY A 160 -0.17 -5.12 -20.47
N GLU A 161 1.02 -5.70 -20.47
CA GLU A 161 1.20 -7.16 -20.58
C GLU A 161 0.51 -7.90 -19.43
N LEU A 162 0.66 -7.42 -18.19
CA LEU A 162 0.01 -7.99 -17.02
C LEU A 162 -1.52 -7.92 -17.11
N PHE A 163 -2.08 -6.81 -17.60
CA PHE A 163 -3.52 -6.68 -17.79
C PHE A 163 -4.03 -7.54 -18.94
N HIS A 164 -3.23 -7.75 -19.98
CA HIS A 164 -3.59 -8.70 -21.04
C HIS A 164 -3.72 -10.12 -20.47
N GLU A 165 -2.74 -10.55 -19.67
CA GLU A 165 -2.72 -11.88 -19.04
C GLU A 165 -3.88 -12.11 -18.07
N HIS A 166 -4.13 -11.15 -17.16
CA HIS A 166 -5.08 -11.34 -16.07
C HIS A 166 -6.48 -10.79 -16.31
N LEU A 167 -6.62 -9.77 -17.17
CA LEU A 167 -7.86 -9.04 -17.39
C LEU A 167 -8.35 -9.11 -18.85
N GLY A 168 -7.54 -9.64 -19.78
CA GLY A 168 -7.93 -9.84 -21.17
C GLY A 168 -7.95 -8.58 -22.02
N THR A 169 -7.17 -7.54 -21.67
CA THR A 169 -7.00 -6.34 -22.50
C THR A 169 -6.31 -6.66 -23.85
N GLU A 170 -6.31 -5.73 -24.81
CA GLU A 170 -5.58 -5.94 -26.07
C GLU A 170 -4.07 -6.15 -25.85
N ALA A 171 -3.49 -7.12 -26.57
CA ALA A 171 -2.07 -7.43 -26.46
C ALA A 171 -1.22 -6.23 -26.90
N GLY A 172 -0.26 -5.82 -26.06
CA GLY A 172 0.61 -4.66 -26.31
C GLY A 172 -0.02 -3.30 -26.00
N ALA A 173 -1.26 -3.25 -25.50
CA ALA A 173 -1.86 -2.01 -25.03
C ALA A 173 -1.08 -1.45 -23.84
N SER A 174 -0.72 -0.17 -23.90
CA SER A 174 0.06 0.51 -22.84
C SER A 174 -0.42 1.93 -22.54
N ASP A 175 -1.54 2.34 -23.13
CA ASP A 175 -2.15 3.64 -22.91
C ASP A 175 -3.00 3.61 -21.63
N PRO A 176 -2.66 4.40 -20.59
CA PRO A 176 -3.42 4.46 -19.34
C PRO A 176 -4.85 4.99 -19.49
N GLN A 177 -5.24 5.57 -20.63
CA GLN A 177 -6.65 5.93 -20.88
C GLN A 177 -7.49 4.74 -21.34
N TYR A 178 -6.82 3.72 -21.91
CA TYR A 178 -7.45 2.49 -22.36
C TYR A 178 -7.40 1.39 -21.30
N LEU A 179 -6.24 1.23 -20.65
CA LEU A 179 -6.00 0.28 -19.55
C LEU A 179 -6.76 0.68 -18.29
#